data_AF-A0A7X9INZ2-F1
#
_entry.id   AF-A0A7X9INZ2-F1
#
_cell.length_a   1.000
_cell.length_b   1.000
_cell.length_c   1.000
_cell.angle_alpha   90.00
_cell.angle_beta   90.00
_cell.angle_gamma   90.00
#
_symmetry.space_group_name_H-M   'P 1'
#
loop_
_entity.id
_entity.type
_entity.pdbx_description
1 polymer ?
#
loop_
_entity_poly.entity_id
_entity_poly.type
_entity_poly.pdbx_seq_one_letter_code
_entity_poly.pdbx_strand_id
1 'polypeptide(L)'
;VDNDDWISKDYFEVLYTNAKKTNADISATSNVIFPEQNRKKDVGITRNGIIKSIKDKSKIIITSGVIWNKIYKREMLTKNHIYFSTRRSVGEDNNFNIFTIILSNFIVTTDKVSYFWSQHATSKSSEKRTEQDLLLLDNYRDILNKLSDLEIPSQQKEEWKNTINERMRLDFGYLLRDSDEDLKKKVLQKIEKYQDSISLKSNFEEQRKEVYDIHSNEIINTASSNTNFITDPNVTLLYLESENPINFPNYLKVGVFIDGELKSLGSCPYIRLYSPLEHLSVKKNFKIFIYGRDDISKVDIHKIMKCKLFDTIIIQRGAVDLETAKIILKKCKKNKIKVIYESDDDLLAIEKSNRNYPHLKSKIEAMDYLIKNSDLLTVTTDVLSERFNNANKTLVVRNYLVKELQPIKNIKTQNDTKSIDIGYYGTLTHDDDLLMIEEPIRNVITKFKEKYDINVNFYIIGGMNKKHEESWFKKIEIPKNSTAFVSFMKWLRNNIKFDIMLAPLKDTTFNNAKSELKYIEYTALGIPGIYSDLPPYNSVVEDGLNGLLAKNNKDWEVKLEKLILDHNL
;
A
#
# COMPACT_ATOMS: atom_id res chain seq x y z
N VAL A 1 -2.32 -10.94 14.68
CA VAL A 1 -1.78 -12.30 14.91
C VAL A 1 -0.56 -12.37 14.03
N ASP A 2 0.52 -12.95 14.52
CA ASP A 2 1.69 -13.18 13.68
C ASP A 2 1.34 -14.07 12.48
N ASN A 3 2.08 -13.94 11.39
CA ASN A 3 1.73 -14.62 10.13
C ASN A 3 2.04 -16.13 10.16
N ASP A 4 2.89 -16.58 11.08
CA ASP A 4 3.27 -17.98 11.32
C ASP A 4 2.59 -18.59 12.56
N ASP A 5 1.79 -17.81 13.28
CA ASP A 5 1.05 -18.23 14.47
C ASP A 5 -0.44 -18.46 14.17
N TRP A 6 -1.12 -19.19 15.06
CA TRP A 6 -2.58 -19.39 14.96
C TRP A 6 -3.29 -19.24 16.30
N ILE A 7 -4.61 -19.14 16.23
CA ILE A 7 -5.49 -18.85 17.36
C ILE A 7 -6.68 -19.81 17.38
N SER A 8 -7.30 -19.99 18.56
CA SER A 8 -8.60 -20.68 18.66
C SER A 8 -9.66 -20.04 17.77
N LYS A 9 -10.63 -20.83 17.30
CA LYS A 9 -11.67 -20.38 16.35
C LYS A 9 -12.50 -19.19 16.87
N ASP A 10 -12.75 -19.16 18.16
CA ASP A 10 -13.55 -18.16 18.90
C ASP A 10 -12.70 -17.07 19.57
N TYR A 11 -11.39 -17.03 19.26
CA TYR A 11 -10.41 -16.18 19.95
C TYR A 11 -10.81 -14.71 20.01
N PHE A 12 -11.09 -14.10 18.85
CA PHE A 12 -11.47 -12.69 18.80
C PHE A 12 -12.83 -12.43 19.42
N GLU A 13 -13.80 -13.32 19.21
CA GLU A 13 -15.16 -13.18 19.75
C GLU A 13 -15.15 -13.16 21.28
N VAL A 14 -14.44 -14.10 21.91
CA VAL A 14 -14.32 -14.18 23.37
C VAL A 14 -13.59 -12.97 23.94
N LEU A 15 -12.43 -12.61 23.36
CA LEU A 15 -11.67 -11.46 23.86
C LEU A 15 -12.43 -10.14 23.68
N TYR A 16 -13.10 -9.95 22.54
CA TYR A 16 -13.91 -8.76 22.26
C TYR A 16 -15.11 -8.67 23.19
N THR A 17 -15.80 -9.78 23.42
CA THR A 17 -16.94 -9.84 24.35
C THR A 17 -16.51 -9.48 25.77
N ASN A 18 -15.37 -10.01 26.23
CA ASN A 18 -14.81 -9.66 27.53
C ASN A 18 -14.45 -8.18 27.63
N ALA A 19 -13.80 -7.62 26.59
CA ALA A 19 -13.44 -6.20 26.53
C ALA A 19 -14.69 -5.31 26.57
N LYS A 20 -15.72 -5.64 25.78
CA LYS A 20 -16.97 -4.86 25.72
C LYS A 20 -17.76 -4.93 27.02
N LYS A 21 -17.91 -6.12 27.61
CA LYS A 21 -18.64 -6.32 28.87
C LYS A 21 -18.02 -5.54 30.03
N THR A 22 -16.69 -5.44 30.05
CA THR A 22 -15.97 -4.78 31.15
C THR A 22 -15.57 -3.35 30.83
N ASN A 23 -15.64 -2.92 29.57
CA ASN A 23 -15.01 -1.70 29.06
C ASN A 23 -13.49 -1.65 29.35
N ALA A 24 -12.80 -2.79 29.23
CA ALA A 24 -11.36 -2.89 29.43
C ALA A 24 -10.57 -2.26 28.27
N ASP A 25 -9.39 -1.72 28.58
CA ASP A 25 -8.47 -1.21 27.56
C ASP A 25 -7.74 -2.34 26.84
N ILE A 26 -7.54 -3.48 27.52
CA ILE A 26 -6.89 -4.67 26.98
C ILE A 26 -7.68 -5.90 27.43
N SER A 27 -7.87 -6.85 26.51
CA SER A 27 -8.42 -8.17 26.80
C SER A 27 -7.45 -9.24 26.30
N ALA A 28 -7.02 -10.12 27.21
CA ALA A 28 -5.89 -11.01 26.96
C ALA A 28 -6.19 -12.46 27.37
N THR A 29 -5.61 -13.42 26.65
CA THR A 29 -5.61 -14.82 27.09
C THR A 29 -4.37 -15.17 27.90
N SER A 30 -4.55 -15.95 28.97
CA SER A 30 -3.47 -16.61 29.70
C SER A 30 -2.95 -17.87 28.99
N ASN A 31 -3.64 -18.39 27.97
CA ASN A 31 -3.24 -19.59 27.23
C ASN A 31 -2.37 -19.23 26.02
N VAL A 32 -1.07 -19.10 26.25
CA VAL A 32 -0.07 -19.09 25.16
C VAL A 32 0.60 -20.45 25.14
N ILE A 33 0.45 -21.19 24.04
CA ILE A 33 0.87 -22.60 23.92
C ILE A 33 1.98 -22.71 22.87
N PHE A 34 3.04 -23.43 23.21
CA PHE A 34 4.05 -23.89 22.26
C PHE A 34 3.64 -25.30 21.80
N PRO A 35 3.03 -25.45 20.61
CA PRO A 35 2.42 -26.69 20.18
C PRO A 35 3.47 -27.80 20.00
N GLU A 36 4.63 -27.46 19.43
CA GLU A 36 5.72 -28.43 19.19
C GLU A 36 6.37 -28.95 20.48
N GLN A 37 6.37 -28.14 21.54
CA GLN A 37 7.01 -28.45 22.82
C GLN A 37 6.01 -28.94 23.87
N ASN A 38 4.72 -29.04 23.50
CA ASN A 38 3.60 -29.36 24.38
C ASN A 38 3.66 -28.64 25.74
N ARG A 39 4.04 -27.35 25.74
CA ARG A 39 4.20 -26.54 26.94
C ARG A 39 3.42 -25.24 26.85
N LYS A 40 2.94 -24.77 28.00
CA LYS A 40 2.28 -23.46 28.13
C LYS A 40 3.31 -22.41 28.56
N LYS A 41 3.36 -21.27 27.86
CA LYS A 41 4.19 -20.12 28.24
C LYS A 41 3.59 -19.44 29.46
N ASP A 42 4.43 -19.14 30.46
CA ASP A 42 4.05 -18.18 31.50
C ASP A 42 4.05 -16.77 30.90
N VAL A 43 2.88 -16.12 30.93
CA VAL A 43 2.69 -14.77 30.42
C VAL A 43 2.32 -13.76 31.50
N GLY A 44 2.46 -14.14 32.78
CA GLY A 44 2.21 -13.25 33.91
C GLY A 44 0.73 -12.88 34.08
N ILE A 45 -0.17 -13.63 33.45
CA ILE A 45 -1.61 -13.39 33.42
C ILE A 45 -2.32 -14.53 34.18
N THR A 46 -3.29 -14.16 35.04
CA THR A 46 -4.16 -15.12 35.72
C THR A 46 -5.28 -15.63 34.81
N ARG A 47 -5.78 -16.84 35.08
CA ARG A 47 -6.74 -17.56 34.22
C ARG A 47 -8.00 -16.76 33.88
N ASN A 48 -8.69 -16.19 34.86
CA ASN A 48 -9.81 -15.27 34.62
C ASN A 48 -9.78 -14.18 35.68
N GLY A 49 -9.69 -12.91 35.28
CA GLY A 49 -9.59 -11.82 36.23
C GLY A 49 -9.44 -10.44 35.62
N ILE A 50 -9.29 -9.46 36.51
CA ILE A 50 -9.02 -8.07 36.16
C ILE A 50 -7.68 -7.68 36.79
N ILE A 51 -6.73 -7.24 35.97
CA ILE A 51 -5.41 -6.79 36.38
C ILE A 51 -5.40 -5.26 36.36
N LYS A 52 -5.21 -4.64 37.53
CA LYS A 52 -5.16 -3.17 37.70
C LYS A 52 -3.84 -2.70 38.31
N SER A 53 -3.33 -3.43 39.31
CA SER A 53 -2.18 -3.02 40.11
C SER A 53 -0.90 -2.95 39.27
N ILE A 54 0.00 -2.01 39.61
CA ILE A 54 1.33 -1.93 39.00
C ILE A 54 2.05 -3.26 39.16
N LYS A 55 2.04 -3.83 40.37
CA LYS A 55 2.67 -5.13 40.69
C LYS A 55 2.24 -6.26 39.75
N ASP A 56 0.95 -6.40 39.45
CA ASP A 56 0.47 -7.47 38.57
C ASP A 56 0.72 -7.16 37.09
N LYS A 57 0.62 -5.90 36.69
CA LYS A 57 1.00 -5.46 35.34
C LYS A 57 2.50 -5.64 35.09
N SER A 58 3.35 -5.40 36.08
CA SER A 58 4.80 -5.62 36.02
C SER A 58 5.14 -7.07 35.71
N LYS A 59 4.41 -8.03 36.29
CA LYS A 59 4.58 -9.46 35.95
C LYS A 59 4.40 -9.70 34.45
N ILE A 60 3.40 -9.09 33.82
CA ILE A 60 3.15 -9.24 32.38
C ILE A 60 4.33 -8.70 31.56
N ILE A 61 4.88 -7.54 31.92
CA ILE A 61 6.04 -6.95 31.25
C ILE A 61 7.27 -7.85 31.38
N ILE A 62 7.52 -8.36 32.59
CA ILE A 62 8.68 -9.20 32.92
C ILE A 62 8.60 -10.56 32.23
N THR A 63 7.45 -11.25 32.30
CA THR A 63 7.33 -12.63 31.82
C THR A 63 7.00 -12.74 30.33
N SER A 64 6.41 -11.69 29.72
CA SER A 64 5.90 -11.78 28.36
C SER A 64 6.24 -10.59 27.47
N GLY A 65 6.88 -10.87 26.33
CA GLY A 65 6.90 -10.01 25.14
C GLY A 65 5.76 -10.31 24.16
N VAL A 66 4.82 -11.20 24.50
CA VAL A 66 3.77 -11.63 23.55
C VAL A 66 2.74 -10.53 23.42
N ILE A 67 2.70 -9.88 22.27
CA ILE A 67 1.72 -8.84 21.95
C ILE A 67 0.41 -9.42 21.40
N TRP A 68 0.50 -10.60 20.78
CA TRP A 68 -0.59 -11.19 20.01
C TRP A 68 -1.56 -12.04 20.83
N ASN A 69 -1.25 -12.31 22.10
CA ASN A 69 -2.17 -12.98 23.02
C ASN A 69 -3.25 -12.04 23.57
N LYS A 70 -3.38 -10.83 23.02
CA LYS A 70 -4.25 -9.75 23.48
C LYS A 70 -4.92 -9.02 22.33
N ILE A 71 -6.02 -8.36 22.63
CA ILE A 71 -6.60 -7.29 21.83
C ILE A 71 -6.58 -5.98 22.61
N TYR A 72 -6.53 -4.86 21.89
CA TYR A 72 -6.33 -3.52 22.46
C TYR A 72 -7.45 -2.58 22.02
N LYS A 73 -7.87 -1.69 22.93
CA LYS A 73 -8.79 -0.61 22.61
C LYS A 73 -8.10 0.42 21.72
N ARG A 74 -8.56 0.57 20.47
CA ARG A 74 -7.98 1.50 19.47
C ARG A 74 -7.83 2.93 19.98
N GLU A 75 -8.83 3.42 20.70
CA GLU A 75 -8.82 4.77 21.29
C GLU A 75 -7.66 4.97 22.28
N MET A 76 -7.34 3.95 23.09
CA MET A 76 -6.21 4.01 24.02
C MET A 76 -4.88 4.13 23.26
N LEU A 77 -4.69 3.35 22.19
CA LEU A 77 -3.46 3.38 21.39
C LEU A 77 -3.26 4.72 20.71
N THR A 78 -4.32 5.24 20.08
CA THR A 78 -4.29 6.50 19.33
C THR A 78 -4.13 7.72 20.23
N LYS A 79 -4.84 7.77 21.37
CA LYS A 79 -4.72 8.86 22.36
C LYS A 79 -3.32 8.95 22.97
N ASN A 80 -2.65 7.82 23.18
CA ASN A 80 -1.36 7.76 23.87
C ASN A 80 -0.16 7.60 22.92
N HIS A 81 -0.37 7.70 21.60
CA HIS A 81 0.68 7.59 20.59
C HIS A 81 1.55 6.33 20.77
N ILE A 82 0.90 5.17 20.91
CA ILE A 82 1.56 3.87 21.10
C ILE A 82 1.69 3.17 19.75
N TYR A 83 2.93 3.00 19.27
CA TYR A 83 3.26 2.40 17.99
C TYR A 83 4.39 1.38 18.13
N PHE A 84 4.51 0.47 17.17
CA PHE A 84 5.67 -0.42 17.06
C PHE A 84 6.93 0.39 16.76
N SER A 85 8.07 -0.07 17.28
CA SER A 85 9.36 0.50 16.92
C SER A 85 9.65 0.21 15.45
N THR A 86 10.16 1.19 14.72
CA THR A 86 10.69 0.99 13.36
C THR A 86 12.11 0.41 13.37
N ARG A 87 12.75 0.36 14.55
CA ARG A 87 14.09 -0.17 14.73
C ARG A 87 14.07 -1.70 14.65
N ARG A 88 14.57 -2.24 13.54
CA ARG A 88 14.77 -3.68 13.36
C ARG A 88 15.81 -4.20 14.34
N SER A 89 15.37 -4.85 15.40
CA SER A 89 16.20 -5.35 16.50
C SER A 89 15.40 -6.33 17.36
N VAL A 90 16.10 -7.27 18.01
CA VAL A 90 15.45 -8.11 19.02
C VAL A 90 14.77 -7.23 20.07
N GLY A 91 13.55 -7.62 20.47
CA GLY A 91 12.78 -6.89 21.47
C GLY A 91 12.16 -5.57 20.98
N GLU A 92 12.12 -5.31 19.67
CA GLU A 92 11.46 -4.13 19.08
C GLU A 92 10.00 -3.94 19.54
N ASP A 93 9.29 -5.05 19.78
CA ASP A 93 7.91 -5.08 20.26
C ASP A 93 7.76 -4.57 21.70
N ASN A 94 8.83 -4.55 22.49
CA ASN A 94 8.76 -4.11 23.89
C ASN A 94 8.31 -2.66 24.00
N ASN A 95 8.65 -1.80 23.04
CA ASN A 95 8.15 -0.43 23.01
C ASN A 95 6.61 -0.39 22.96
N PHE A 96 5.99 -1.25 22.16
CA PHE A 96 4.54 -1.34 22.09
C PHE A 96 3.96 -1.99 23.36
N ASN A 97 4.47 -3.17 23.74
CA ASN A 97 3.93 -3.95 24.85
C ASN A 97 4.04 -3.23 26.21
N ILE A 98 5.17 -2.60 26.50
CA ILE A 98 5.39 -1.91 27.78
C ILE A 98 4.42 -0.73 27.93
N PHE A 99 4.32 0.14 26.92
CA PHE A 99 3.46 1.32 27.04
C PHE A 99 1.97 1.01 26.97
N THR A 100 1.56 -0.04 26.24
CA THR A 100 0.16 -0.50 26.34
C THR A 100 -0.18 -0.97 27.74
N ILE A 101 0.73 -1.66 28.43
CA ILE A 101 0.50 -2.14 29.81
C ILE A 101 0.52 -0.97 30.80
N ILE A 102 1.53 -0.10 30.75
CA ILE A 102 1.69 1.05 31.66
C ILE A 102 0.47 1.98 31.59
N LEU A 103 0.01 2.29 30.38
CA LEU A 103 -1.04 3.29 30.15
C LEU A 103 -2.46 2.71 30.15
N SER A 104 -2.61 1.39 30.19
CA SER A 104 -3.93 0.77 30.38
C SER A 104 -4.50 1.11 31.75
N ASN A 105 -5.80 1.36 31.86
CA ASN A 105 -6.46 1.44 33.17
C ASN A 105 -6.48 0.05 33.80
N PHE A 106 -7.01 -0.94 33.08
CA PHE A 106 -6.99 -2.34 33.49
C PHE A 106 -7.05 -3.29 32.30
N ILE A 107 -6.63 -4.53 32.58
CA ILE A 107 -6.57 -5.63 31.63
C ILE A 107 -7.55 -6.70 32.11
N VAL A 108 -8.48 -7.14 31.25
CA VAL A 108 -9.33 -8.30 31.52
C VAL A 108 -8.69 -9.56 30.92
N THR A 109 -8.75 -10.66 31.64
CA THR A 109 -8.01 -11.88 31.30
C THR A 109 -8.93 -13.08 31.19
N THR A 110 -8.59 -14.04 30.33
CA THR A 110 -9.32 -15.31 30.18
C THR A 110 -8.42 -16.49 29.85
N ASP A 111 -8.89 -17.71 30.09
CA ASP A 111 -8.26 -18.98 29.72
C ASP A 111 -9.14 -19.83 28.80
N LYS A 112 -10.21 -19.23 28.25
CA LYS A 112 -11.15 -19.93 27.36
C LYS A 112 -10.63 -20.13 25.95
N VAL A 113 -9.76 -19.23 25.48
CA VAL A 113 -9.21 -19.24 24.12
C VAL A 113 -7.70 -19.29 24.17
N SER A 114 -7.06 -19.86 23.16
CA SER A 114 -5.61 -20.06 23.13
C SER A 114 -4.97 -19.33 21.96
N TYR A 115 -3.77 -18.83 22.23
CA TYR A 115 -2.82 -18.37 21.22
C TYR A 115 -1.73 -19.44 21.07
N PHE A 116 -1.50 -19.91 19.85
CA PHE A 116 -0.53 -20.94 19.55
C PHE A 116 0.68 -20.30 18.89
N TRP A 117 1.81 -20.33 19.59
CA TRP A 117 3.07 -19.78 19.13
C TRP A 117 3.90 -20.87 18.45
N SER A 118 4.01 -20.79 17.13
CA SER A 118 4.82 -21.67 16.29
C SER A 118 6.30 -21.32 16.39
N GLN A 119 7.19 -22.32 16.46
CA GLN A 119 8.63 -22.13 16.40
C GLN A 119 9.22 -23.06 15.34
N HIS A 120 9.44 -22.55 14.14
CA HIS A 120 10.07 -23.33 13.08
C HIS A 120 11.59 -23.15 13.10
N ALA A 121 12.33 -24.10 12.52
CA ALA A 121 13.80 -24.00 12.40
C ALA A 121 14.27 -22.74 11.65
N THR A 122 13.41 -22.16 10.81
CA THR A 122 13.64 -20.92 10.05
C THR A 122 13.04 -19.68 10.71
N SER A 123 12.51 -19.76 11.93
CA SER A 123 11.98 -18.60 12.64
C SER A 123 13.11 -17.61 12.97
N LYS A 124 12.83 -16.30 13.00
CA LYS A 124 13.83 -15.30 13.45
C LYS A 124 14.35 -15.56 14.87
N SER A 125 13.57 -16.23 15.71
CA SER A 125 13.99 -16.66 17.04
C SER A 125 15.07 -17.75 17.04
N SER A 126 15.28 -18.45 15.91
CA SER A 126 16.32 -19.47 15.71
C SER A 126 17.48 -19.01 14.84
N GLU A 127 17.47 -17.78 14.32
CA GLU A 127 18.61 -17.18 13.63
C GLU A 127 19.75 -16.86 14.61
N LYS A 128 20.99 -16.99 14.15
CA LYS A 128 22.16 -16.54 14.92
C LYS A 128 22.09 -15.03 15.13
N ARG A 129 22.35 -14.59 16.37
CA ARG A 129 22.39 -13.17 16.72
C ARG A 129 23.47 -12.45 15.92
N THR A 130 23.17 -11.21 15.55
CA THR A 130 24.07 -10.36 14.75
C THR A 130 24.39 -9.05 15.48
N GLU A 131 25.33 -8.27 14.97
CA GLU A 131 25.61 -6.94 15.54
C GLU A 131 24.39 -6.00 15.56
N GLN A 132 23.43 -6.21 14.65
CA GLN A 132 22.17 -5.46 14.64
C GLN A 132 21.41 -5.63 15.98
N ASP A 133 21.56 -6.77 16.66
CA ASP A 133 20.89 -7.04 17.93
C ASP A 133 21.48 -6.24 19.10
N LEU A 134 22.64 -5.61 18.93
CA LEU A 134 23.18 -4.63 19.89
C LEU A 134 22.24 -3.43 20.05
N LEU A 135 21.36 -3.18 19.08
CA LEU A 135 20.33 -2.15 19.14
C LEU A 135 19.25 -2.41 20.21
N LEU A 136 19.20 -3.60 20.82
CA LEU A 136 18.36 -3.88 21.99
C LEU A 136 18.56 -2.85 23.10
N LEU A 137 19.79 -2.40 23.33
CA LEU A 137 20.09 -1.38 24.33
C LEU A 137 19.47 -0.03 23.99
N ASP A 138 19.49 0.30 22.70
CA ASP A 138 18.90 1.54 22.20
C ASP A 138 17.39 1.53 22.38
N ASN A 139 16.73 0.38 22.17
CA ASN A 139 15.30 0.22 22.45
C ASN A 139 14.98 0.47 23.92
N TYR A 140 15.72 -0.14 24.84
CA TYR A 140 15.47 0.06 26.27
C TYR A 140 15.78 1.49 26.73
N ARG A 141 16.76 2.14 26.13
CA ARG A 141 17.03 3.56 26.33
C ARG A 141 15.85 4.42 25.86
N ASP A 142 15.27 4.11 24.70
CA ASP A 142 14.06 4.78 24.18
C ASP A 142 12.87 4.59 25.13
N ILE A 143 12.67 3.37 25.62
CA ILE A 143 11.61 3.04 26.58
C ILE A 143 11.80 3.81 27.89
N LEU A 144 13.01 3.87 28.44
CA LEU A 144 13.29 4.58 29.69
C LEU A 144 13.15 6.11 29.55
N ASN A 145 13.52 6.68 28.40
CA ASN A 145 13.30 8.10 28.12
C ASN A 145 11.81 8.40 27.98
N LYS A 146 11.08 7.61 27.20
CA LYS A 146 9.63 7.80 27.06
C LYS A 146 8.90 7.64 28.40
N LEU A 147 9.38 6.76 29.29
CA LEU A 147 8.87 6.65 30.67
C LEU A 147 9.10 7.95 31.47
N SER A 148 10.28 8.58 31.35
CA SER A 148 10.55 9.82 32.08
C SER A 148 9.61 10.95 31.67
N ASP A 149 9.17 10.95 30.42
CA ASP A 149 8.31 11.98 29.84
C ASP A 149 6.82 11.78 30.16
N LEU A 150 6.42 10.61 30.66
CA LEU A 150 5.01 10.35 31.00
C LEU A 150 4.54 11.26 32.14
N GLU A 151 3.32 11.78 32.05
CA GLU A 151 2.69 12.55 33.13
C GLU A 151 2.05 11.63 34.18
N ILE A 152 2.87 10.82 34.85
CA ILE A 152 2.46 9.91 35.94
C ILE A 152 3.24 10.22 37.24
N PRO A 153 2.71 9.86 38.43
CA PRO A 153 3.38 10.15 39.71
C PRO A 153 4.80 9.58 39.78
N SER A 154 5.73 10.33 40.37
CA SER A 154 7.16 9.95 40.44
C SER A 154 7.40 8.58 41.07
N GLN A 155 6.62 8.21 42.08
CA GLN A 155 6.68 6.88 42.70
C GLN A 155 6.34 5.77 41.70
N GLN A 156 5.31 5.96 40.87
CA GLN A 156 4.95 5.00 39.83
C GLN A 156 6.01 4.94 38.73
N LYS A 157 6.62 6.09 38.36
CA LYS A 157 7.75 6.09 37.40
C LYS A 157 8.89 5.22 37.88
N GLU A 158 9.25 5.28 39.17
CA GLU A 158 10.35 4.48 39.70
C GLU A 158 10.00 2.98 39.72
N GLU A 159 8.76 2.61 40.07
CA GLU A 159 8.30 1.21 39.98
C GLU A 159 8.35 0.67 38.55
N TRP A 160 7.91 1.47 37.57
CA TRP A 160 7.98 1.10 36.16
C TRP A 160 9.41 1.01 35.65
N LYS A 161 10.27 1.94 36.05
CA LYS A 161 11.69 1.92 35.71
C LYS A 161 12.37 0.66 36.22
N ASN A 162 12.07 0.24 37.46
CA ASN A 162 12.56 -1.02 38.01
C ASN A 162 12.08 -2.24 37.20
N THR A 163 10.79 -2.26 36.85
CA THR A 163 10.19 -3.30 36.01
C THR A 163 10.86 -3.37 34.62
N ILE A 164 11.07 -2.22 33.98
CA ILE A 164 11.72 -2.12 32.67
C ILE A 164 13.18 -2.57 32.74
N ASN A 165 13.90 -2.18 33.79
CA ASN A 165 15.28 -2.63 34.01
C ASN A 165 15.38 -4.14 34.23
N GLU A 166 14.42 -4.74 34.93
CA GLU A 166 14.35 -6.20 35.09
C GLU A 166 14.10 -6.89 33.75
N ARG A 167 13.13 -6.42 32.97
CA ARG A 167 12.85 -7.00 31.66
C ARG A 167 14.01 -6.81 30.67
N MET A 168 14.68 -5.66 30.73
CA MET A 168 15.92 -5.40 30.02
C MET A 168 16.98 -6.45 30.35
N ARG A 169 17.25 -6.71 31.64
CA ARG A 169 18.22 -7.73 32.06
C ARG A 169 17.91 -9.12 31.51
N LEU A 170 16.63 -9.52 31.48
CA LEU A 170 16.22 -10.81 30.91
C LEU A 170 16.50 -10.88 29.40
N ASP A 171 16.12 -9.85 28.64
CA ASP A 171 16.34 -9.82 27.20
C ASP A 171 17.84 -9.81 26.86
N PHE A 172 18.66 -9.09 27.63
CA PHE A 172 20.13 -9.15 27.49
C PHE A 172 20.69 -10.52 27.86
N GLY A 173 20.14 -11.18 28.88
CA GLY A 173 20.51 -12.56 29.22
C GLY A 173 20.25 -13.53 28.06
N TYR A 174 19.12 -13.39 27.37
CA TYR A 174 18.83 -14.17 26.16
C TYR A 174 19.77 -13.83 25.02
N LEU A 175 20.02 -12.54 24.77
CA LEU A 175 20.96 -12.10 23.74
C LEU A 175 22.36 -12.70 23.97
N LEU A 176 22.89 -12.60 25.20
CA LEU A 176 24.21 -13.12 25.55
C LEU A 176 24.29 -14.63 25.41
N ARG A 177 23.26 -15.37 25.83
CA ARG A 177 23.22 -16.83 25.72
C ARG A 177 23.25 -17.30 24.27
N ASP A 178 22.57 -16.58 23.39
CA ASP A 178 22.36 -16.99 21.99
C ASP A 178 23.42 -16.37 21.02
N SER A 179 24.40 -15.62 21.54
CA SER A 179 25.47 -14.95 20.77
C SER A 179 26.79 -15.72 20.77
N ASP A 180 27.64 -15.48 19.75
CA ASP A 180 29.04 -15.95 19.76
C ASP A 180 29.95 -15.09 20.67
N GLU A 181 31.20 -15.50 20.87
CA GLU A 181 32.13 -14.83 21.79
C GLU A 181 32.49 -13.39 21.37
N ASP A 182 32.55 -13.10 20.08
CA ASP A 182 32.85 -11.74 19.59
C ASP A 182 31.67 -10.80 19.86
N LEU A 183 30.46 -11.26 19.55
CA LEU A 183 29.24 -10.50 19.81
C LEU A 183 28.99 -10.33 21.32
N LYS A 184 29.25 -11.35 22.15
CA LYS A 184 29.21 -11.21 23.62
C LYS A 184 30.14 -10.11 24.11
N LYS A 185 31.37 -10.05 23.62
CA LYS A 185 32.33 -8.99 23.99
C LYS A 185 31.81 -7.61 23.62
N LYS A 186 31.23 -7.46 22.42
CA LYS A 186 30.62 -6.21 21.96
C LYS A 186 29.39 -5.80 22.80
N VAL A 187 28.54 -6.77 23.18
CA VAL A 187 27.40 -6.53 24.08
C VAL A 187 27.88 -6.00 25.42
N LEU A 188 28.88 -6.64 26.04
CA LEU A 188 29.43 -6.24 27.33
C LEU A 188 30.05 -4.85 27.29
N GLN A 189 30.86 -4.54 26.27
CA GLN A 189 31.42 -3.20 26.05
C GLN A 189 30.33 -2.12 25.91
N LYS A 190 29.23 -2.44 25.22
CA LYS A 190 28.12 -1.51 25.02
C LYS A 190 27.35 -1.28 26.33
N ILE A 191 27.18 -2.31 27.16
CA ILE A 191 26.55 -2.21 28.49
C ILE A 191 27.41 -1.36 29.44
N GLU A 192 28.73 -1.55 29.44
CA GLU A 192 29.67 -0.77 30.27
C GLU A 192 29.60 0.72 29.92
N LYS A 193 29.71 1.06 28.63
CA LYS A 193 29.53 2.45 28.14
C LYS A 193 28.16 3.04 28.51
N TYR A 194 27.14 2.19 28.61
CA TYR A 194 25.79 2.62 28.95
C TYR A 194 25.63 2.95 30.43
N GLN A 195 26.26 2.19 31.33
CA GLN A 195 26.30 2.51 32.75
C GLN A 195 26.94 3.88 33.00
N ASP A 196 28.02 4.20 32.27
CA ASP A 196 28.66 5.51 32.32
C ASP A 196 27.75 6.62 31.76
N SER A 197 27.02 6.36 30.67
CA SER A 197 26.12 7.34 30.03
C SER A 197 24.93 7.77 30.90
N ILE A 198 24.47 6.92 31.81
CA ILE A 198 23.38 7.25 32.76
C ILE A 198 23.83 8.33 33.76
N SER A 199 25.13 8.45 34.03
CA SER A 199 25.70 9.48 34.91
C SER A 199 25.85 10.86 34.24
N LEU A 200 25.81 10.92 32.91
CA LEU A 200 25.96 12.14 32.11
C LEU A 200 24.60 12.59 31.53
N LYS A 201 23.66 13.01 32.38
CA LYS A 201 22.43 13.67 31.88
C LYS A 201 22.60 15.19 31.78
N SER A 202 22.84 15.66 30.55
CA SER A 202 22.28 16.93 30.04
C SER A 202 22.51 17.22 28.54
N ASN A 203 23.26 16.40 27.77
CA ASN A 203 23.51 16.67 26.33
C ASN A 203 23.14 15.51 25.35
N PHE A 204 22.42 14.48 25.81
CA PHE A 204 22.24 13.25 25.01
C PHE A 204 21.14 13.30 23.93
N GLU A 205 20.15 14.20 24.03
CA GLU A 205 19.12 14.32 22.98
C GLU A 205 19.67 14.98 21.71
N GLU A 206 20.51 16.01 21.85
CA GLU A 206 21.22 16.62 20.73
C GLU A 206 22.20 15.64 20.08
N GLN A 207 23.00 14.91 20.87
CA GLN A 207 23.92 13.89 20.34
C GLN A 207 23.19 12.70 19.69
N ARG A 208 22.01 12.30 20.19
CA ARG A 208 21.17 11.25 19.55
C ARG A 208 20.61 11.72 18.21
N LYS A 209 20.08 12.94 18.17
CA LYS A 209 19.55 13.53 16.95
C LYS A 209 20.67 13.69 15.93
N GLU A 210 21.83 14.15 16.36
CA GLU A 210 23.02 14.30 15.53
C GLU A 210 23.51 12.95 14.98
N VAL A 211 23.65 11.89 15.79
CA VAL A 211 24.08 10.57 15.32
C VAL A 211 23.03 9.90 14.41
N TYR A 212 21.75 10.00 14.74
CA TYR A 212 20.68 9.50 13.89
C TYR A 212 20.61 10.26 12.56
N ASP A 213 20.76 11.58 12.58
CA ASP A 213 20.77 12.42 11.39
C ASP A 213 22.01 12.13 10.54
N ILE A 214 23.20 11.94 11.13
CA ILE A 214 24.42 11.54 10.42
C ILE A 214 24.21 10.21 9.70
N HIS A 215 23.77 9.17 10.43
CA HIS A 215 23.60 7.83 9.85
C HIS A 215 22.50 7.79 8.79
N SER A 216 21.38 8.48 9.03
CA SER A 216 20.30 8.60 8.05
C SER A 216 20.79 9.34 6.80
N ASN A 217 21.55 10.43 6.97
CA ASN A 217 22.13 11.18 5.86
C ASN A 217 23.14 10.34 5.06
N GLU A 218 23.96 9.51 5.70
CA GLU A 218 24.87 8.59 5.02
C GLU A 218 24.12 7.59 4.14
N ILE A 219 23.06 6.96 4.68
CA ILE A 219 22.22 6.01 3.93
C ILE A 219 21.57 6.71 2.73
N ILE A 220 20.97 7.89 2.95
CA ILE A 220 20.29 8.63 1.89
C ILE A 220 21.30 9.12 0.85
N ASN A 221 22.47 9.63 1.26
CA ASN A 221 23.54 10.06 0.36
C ASN A 221 24.04 8.92 -0.51
N THR A 222 24.31 7.76 0.10
CA THR A 222 24.81 6.57 -0.61
C THR A 222 23.78 6.05 -1.61
N ALA A 223 22.50 5.97 -1.22
CA ALA A 223 21.44 5.57 -2.14
C ALA A 223 21.26 6.61 -3.26
N SER A 224 21.33 7.89 -2.92
CA SER A 224 21.18 9.00 -3.87
C SER A 224 22.37 9.13 -4.81
N SER A 225 23.60 8.78 -4.43
CA SER A 225 24.72 8.83 -5.38
C SER A 225 24.59 7.76 -6.47
N ASN A 226 23.94 6.65 -6.17
CA ASN A 226 23.77 5.52 -7.09
C ASN A 226 22.61 5.69 -8.08
N THR A 227 21.57 6.44 -7.71
CA THR A 227 20.40 6.64 -8.56
C THR A 227 19.71 7.99 -8.33
N ASN A 228 19.09 8.52 -9.39
CA ASN A 228 18.21 9.69 -9.33
C ASN A 228 16.74 9.31 -9.11
N PHE A 229 16.41 8.03 -9.21
CA PHE A 229 15.08 7.48 -8.98
C PHE A 229 15.10 6.56 -7.76
N ILE A 230 14.48 7.00 -6.66
CA ILE A 230 14.62 6.40 -5.35
C ILE A 230 13.27 5.84 -4.92
N THR A 231 13.21 4.52 -4.78
CA THR A 231 11.98 3.77 -4.47
C THR A 231 12.13 2.86 -3.25
N ASP A 232 13.33 2.70 -2.69
CA ASP A 232 13.56 1.88 -1.50
C ASP A 232 12.91 2.55 -0.27
N PRO A 233 11.91 1.92 0.38
CA PRO A 233 11.26 2.47 1.57
C PRO A 233 12.24 2.76 2.71
N ASN A 234 13.34 2.01 2.84
CA ASN A 234 14.34 2.26 3.88
C ASN A 234 15.07 3.59 3.65
N VAL A 235 15.09 4.10 2.42
CA VAL A 235 15.71 5.38 2.06
C VAL A 235 14.65 6.48 2.02
N THR A 236 13.52 6.23 1.36
CA THR A 236 12.50 7.25 1.14
C THR A 236 11.84 7.67 2.46
N LEU A 237 11.57 6.73 3.38
CA LEU A 237 11.01 7.04 4.70
C LEU A 237 11.99 7.85 5.56
N LEU A 238 13.27 7.46 5.60
CA LEU A 238 14.31 8.23 6.30
C LEU A 238 14.43 9.65 5.73
N TYR A 239 14.37 9.78 4.40
CA TYR A 239 14.39 11.10 3.78
C TYR A 239 13.19 11.91 4.23
N LEU A 240 11.98 11.37 4.13
CA LEU A 240 10.73 12.04 4.49
C LEU A 240 10.69 12.55 5.95
N GLU A 241 11.31 11.80 6.86
CA GLU A 241 11.41 12.08 8.29
C GLU A 241 12.63 12.93 8.69
N SER A 242 13.53 13.25 7.76
CA SER A 242 14.73 14.07 8.02
C SER A 242 14.40 15.55 8.18
N GLU A 243 15.05 16.23 9.14
CA GLU A 243 14.97 17.70 9.30
C GLU A 243 16.01 18.46 8.49
N ASN A 244 17.09 17.77 8.13
CA ASN A 244 18.24 18.34 7.47
C ASN A 244 18.18 17.95 5.99
N PRO A 245 17.90 18.90 5.08
CA PRO A 245 17.87 18.60 3.66
C PRO A 245 19.26 18.28 3.16
N ILE A 246 19.40 17.12 2.54
CA ILE A 246 20.58 16.80 1.75
C ILE A 246 20.59 17.71 0.52
N ASN A 247 21.71 18.41 0.35
CA ASN A 247 21.88 19.37 -0.73
C ASN A 247 22.19 18.64 -2.04
N PHE A 248 21.28 18.77 -3.00
CA PHE A 248 21.49 18.33 -4.38
C PHE A 248 21.50 19.57 -5.29
N PRO A 249 22.59 20.36 -5.33
CA PRO A 249 22.60 21.73 -5.84
C PRO A 249 22.24 21.89 -7.32
N ASN A 250 22.24 20.79 -8.08
CA ASN A 250 21.91 20.78 -9.50
C ASN A 250 20.60 20.05 -9.82
N TYR A 251 19.91 19.49 -8.83
CA TYR A 251 18.74 18.64 -9.04
C TYR A 251 17.48 19.26 -8.45
N LEU A 252 16.38 19.17 -9.20
CA LEU A 252 15.05 19.41 -8.66
C LEU A 252 14.58 18.17 -7.88
N LYS A 253 14.35 18.30 -6.58
CA LYS A 253 13.92 17.22 -5.69
C LYS A 253 12.39 17.12 -5.69
N VAL A 254 11.87 15.98 -6.11
CA VAL A 254 10.44 15.73 -6.29
C VAL A 254 10.01 14.58 -5.38
N GLY A 255 9.08 14.84 -4.47
CA GLY A 255 8.40 13.81 -3.67
C GLY A 255 7.10 13.39 -4.35
N VAL A 256 6.91 12.10 -4.60
CA VAL A 256 5.78 11.60 -5.38
C VAL A 256 5.03 10.56 -4.58
N PHE A 257 3.77 10.82 -4.28
CA PHE A 257 2.89 9.94 -3.51
C PHE A 257 1.92 9.26 -4.48
N ILE A 258 1.94 7.92 -4.55
CA ILE A 258 1.16 7.14 -5.53
C ILE A 258 0.15 6.21 -4.87
N ASP A 259 -0.96 5.91 -5.55
CA ASP A 259 -1.98 4.97 -5.07
C ASP A 259 -1.58 3.53 -5.43
N GLY A 260 -0.98 2.81 -4.48
CA GLY A 260 -0.62 1.40 -4.62
C GLY A 260 0.68 1.02 -3.92
N GLU A 261 0.98 -0.28 -3.90
CA GLU A 261 2.22 -0.83 -3.37
C GLU A 261 3.32 -0.79 -4.44
N LEU A 262 4.49 -0.23 -4.12
CA LEU A 262 5.58 -0.08 -5.10
C LEU A 262 6.03 -1.39 -5.74
N LYS A 263 5.95 -2.50 -5.00
CA LYS A 263 6.32 -3.84 -5.49
C LYS A 263 5.28 -4.43 -6.45
N SER A 264 4.07 -3.90 -6.48
CA SER A 264 2.94 -4.43 -7.25
C SER A 264 2.03 -3.32 -7.78
N LEU A 265 2.62 -2.35 -8.49
CA LEU A 265 1.86 -1.21 -9.03
C LEU A 265 0.83 -1.63 -10.09
N GLY A 266 -0.36 -1.05 -9.97
CA GLY A 266 -1.40 -1.12 -11.01
C GLY A 266 -1.09 -0.22 -12.21
N SER A 267 -1.94 -0.27 -13.24
CA SER A 267 -1.70 0.41 -14.51
C SER A 267 -1.54 1.92 -14.36
N CYS A 268 -2.46 2.58 -13.64
CA CYS A 268 -2.47 4.03 -13.46
C CYS A 268 -1.18 4.59 -12.80
N PRO A 269 -0.80 4.19 -11.57
CA PRO A 269 0.44 4.68 -10.95
C PRO A 269 1.67 4.39 -11.79
N TYR A 270 1.68 3.24 -12.47
CA TYR A 270 2.82 2.84 -13.29
C TYR A 270 2.99 3.69 -14.55
N ILE A 271 1.92 3.84 -15.34
CA ILE A 271 1.94 4.54 -16.64
C ILE A 271 2.07 6.04 -16.45
N ARG A 272 1.41 6.62 -15.46
CA ARG A 272 1.29 8.09 -15.34
C ARG A 272 2.42 8.73 -14.55
N LEU A 273 2.95 8.02 -13.56
CA LEU A 273 3.96 8.57 -12.66
C LEU A 273 5.24 7.74 -12.68
N TYR A 274 5.18 6.45 -12.33
CA TYR A 274 6.40 5.66 -12.12
C TYR A 274 7.32 5.63 -13.35
N SER A 275 6.83 5.14 -14.50
CA SER A 275 7.64 4.96 -15.71
C SER A 275 8.11 6.29 -16.33
N PRO A 276 7.25 7.32 -16.50
CA PRO A 276 7.69 8.62 -17.02
C PRO A 276 8.70 9.32 -16.12
N LEU A 277 8.53 9.25 -14.80
CA LEU A 277 9.43 9.90 -13.85
C LEU A 277 10.77 9.13 -13.74
N GLU A 278 10.77 7.80 -13.81
CA GLU A 278 12.00 7.01 -13.93
C GLU A 278 12.82 7.50 -15.12
N HIS A 279 12.19 7.63 -16.30
CA HIS A 279 12.86 8.12 -17.50
C HIS A 279 13.32 9.58 -17.38
N LEU A 280 12.51 10.44 -16.75
CA LEU A 280 12.85 11.85 -16.53
C LEU A 280 14.07 12.00 -15.62
N SER A 281 14.17 11.18 -14.57
CA SER A 281 15.28 11.20 -13.60
C SER A 281 16.63 10.84 -14.23
N VAL A 282 16.63 10.07 -15.33
CA VAL A 282 17.82 9.71 -16.09
C VAL A 282 18.20 10.80 -17.10
N LYS A 283 17.22 11.44 -17.73
CA LYS A 283 17.45 12.40 -18.83
C LYS A 283 17.65 13.84 -18.39
N LYS A 284 17.23 14.18 -17.19
CA LYS A 284 17.20 15.55 -16.66
C LYS A 284 17.65 15.54 -15.22
N ASN A 285 17.99 16.72 -14.70
CA ASN A 285 18.44 16.85 -13.31
C ASN A 285 17.25 16.84 -12.33
N PHE A 286 16.57 15.71 -12.21
CA PHE A 286 15.52 15.48 -11.22
C PHE A 286 15.95 14.40 -10.23
N LYS A 287 15.71 14.65 -8.95
CA LYS A 287 15.85 13.68 -7.87
C LYS A 287 14.46 13.25 -7.45
N ILE A 288 14.07 12.03 -7.73
CA ILE A 288 12.68 11.58 -7.58
C ILE A 288 12.60 10.56 -6.46
N PHE A 289 11.74 10.84 -5.48
CA PHE A 289 11.46 9.98 -4.35
C PHE A 289 10.02 9.51 -4.46
N ILE A 290 9.81 8.22 -4.69
CA ILE A 290 8.47 7.65 -4.83
C ILE A 290 8.05 7.01 -3.50
N TYR A 291 6.84 7.33 -3.07
CA TYR A 291 6.20 6.84 -1.86
C TYR A 291 4.95 6.06 -2.23
N GLY A 292 4.99 4.74 -2.01
CA GLY A 292 3.80 3.90 -2.11
C GLY A 292 2.84 4.17 -0.96
N ARG A 293 1.58 3.81 -1.14
CA ARG A 293 0.55 3.99 -0.11
C ARG A 293 0.90 3.31 1.21
N ASP A 294 1.48 2.11 1.15
CA ASP A 294 1.88 1.37 2.34
C ASP A 294 2.99 2.07 3.11
N ASP A 295 3.87 2.79 2.41
CA ASP A 295 4.96 3.52 3.02
C ASP A 295 4.43 4.74 3.76
N ILE A 296 3.48 5.47 3.17
CA ILE A 296 2.80 6.59 3.83
C ILE A 296 2.14 6.16 5.14
N SER A 297 1.55 4.96 5.16
CA SER A 297 0.86 4.43 6.35
C SER A 297 1.81 4.16 7.55
N LYS A 298 3.11 4.00 7.29
CA LYS A 298 4.14 3.74 8.30
C LYS A 298 4.72 5.01 8.90
N VAL A 299 4.47 6.17 8.29
CA VAL A 299 5.02 7.46 8.70
C VAL A 299 4.11 8.10 9.74
N ASP A 300 4.69 8.74 10.75
CA ASP A 300 3.93 9.60 11.65
C ASP A 300 3.30 10.74 10.84
N ILE A 301 1.97 10.80 10.80
CA ILE A 301 1.20 11.78 10.01
C ILE A 301 1.59 13.24 10.35
N HIS A 302 2.01 13.51 11.59
CA HIS A 302 2.48 14.82 12.00
C HIS A 302 3.92 15.10 11.57
N LYS A 303 4.68 14.07 11.19
CA LYS A 303 6.05 14.14 10.64
C LYS A 303 6.13 13.88 9.14
N ILE A 304 5.03 13.49 8.49
CA ILE A 304 4.92 13.12 7.05
C ILE A 304 5.67 14.03 6.08
N MET A 305 5.90 15.29 6.43
CA MET A 305 6.84 16.13 5.70
C MET A 305 7.57 17.03 6.68
N LYS A 306 8.89 16.94 6.73
CA LYS A 306 9.77 17.97 7.29
C LYS A 306 10.26 18.95 6.21
N CYS A 307 9.39 19.22 5.23
CA CYS A 307 9.19 20.42 4.41
C CYS A 307 10.36 21.25 3.83
N LYS A 308 11.63 20.90 4.01
CA LYS A 308 12.76 21.52 3.29
C LYS A 308 13.45 20.55 2.33
N LEU A 309 12.91 19.35 2.23
CA LEU A 309 13.49 18.24 1.47
C LEU A 309 13.19 18.37 -0.02
N PHE A 310 11.91 18.55 -0.38
CA PHE A 310 11.47 18.63 -1.76
C PHE A 310 11.31 20.06 -2.24
N ASP A 311 11.56 20.29 -3.52
CA ASP A 311 11.27 21.55 -4.20
C ASP A 311 9.81 21.57 -4.71
N THR A 312 9.27 20.39 -5.04
CA THR A 312 7.87 20.19 -5.39
C THR A 312 7.41 18.80 -4.99
N ILE A 313 6.11 18.63 -4.79
CA ILE A 313 5.50 17.31 -4.56
C ILE A 313 4.40 17.01 -5.57
N ILE A 314 4.21 15.73 -5.86
CA ILE A 314 3.13 15.20 -6.69
C ILE A 314 2.32 14.24 -5.84
N ILE A 315 1.00 14.44 -5.79
CA ILE A 315 0.07 13.56 -5.08
C ILE A 315 -0.87 12.96 -6.11
N GLN A 316 -0.83 11.64 -6.29
CA GLN A 316 -1.76 10.94 -7.14
C GLN A 316 -3.13 10.79 -6.45
N ARG A 317 -4.19 10.78 -7.27
CA ARG A 317 -5.52 10.33 -6.90
C ARG A 317 -5.46 9.06 -6.07
N GLY A 318 -5.99 9.13 -4.85
CA GLY A 318 -6.06 7.98 -3.94
C GLY A 318 -4.79 7.70 -3.14
N ALA A 319 -3.67 8.40 -3.37
CA ALA A 319 -2.44 8.16 -2.61
C ALA A 319 -2.58 8.45 -1.11
N VAL A 320 -3.39 9.46 -0.76
CA VAL A 320 -3.59 9.94 0.61
C VAL A 320 -5.06 10.09 0.96
N ASP A 321 -5.40 10.02 2.24
CA ASP A 321 -6.72 10.38 2.75
C ASP A 321 -6.86 11.90 2.99
N LEU A 322 -8.06 12.34 3.37
CA LEU A 322 -8.37 13.75 3.57
C LEU A 322 -7.50 14.42 4.64
N GLU A 323 -7.28 13.74 5.77
CA GLU A 323 -6.52 14.31 6.89
C GLU A 323 -5.03 14.43 6.52
N THR A 324 -4.48 13.42 5.86
CA THR A 324 -3.11 13.43 5.33
C THR A 324 -2.94 14.54 4.28
N ALA A 325 -3.90 14.68 3.36
CA ALA A 325 -3.90 15.74 2.35
C ALA A 325 -3.89 17.15 2.98
N LYS A 326 -4.73 17.39 4.00
CA LYS A 326 -4.76 18.66 4.74
C LYS A 326 -3.41 18.98 5.39
N ILE A 327 -2.79 17.99 6.04
CA ILE A 327 -1.50 18.17 6.70
C ILE A 327 -0.40 18.49 5.68
N ILE A 328 -0.34 17.73 4.59
CA ILE A 328 0.63 17.93 3.50
C ILE A 328 0.49 19.34 2.91
N LEU A 329 -0.71 19.74 2.50
CA LEU A 329 -0.93 21.05 1.88
C LEU A 329 -0.61 22.22 2.83
N LYS A 330 -1.02 22.13 4.11
CA LYS A 330 -0.68 23.14 5.13
C LYS A 330 0.84 23.30 5.28
N LYS A 331 1.55 22.18 5.29
CA LYS A 331 3.00 22.10 5.42
C LYS A 331 3.74 22.63 4.20
N CYS A 332 3.32 22.24 3.00
CA CYS A 332 3.87 22.77 1.74
C CYS A 332 3.69 24.28 1.64
N LYS A 333 2.48 24.78 1.94
CA LYS A 333 2.18 26.22 1.94
C LYS A 333 3.09 27.00 2.89
N LYS A 334 3.30 26.50 4.12
CA LYS A 334 4.19 27.13 5.11
C LYS A 334 5.64 27.24 4.61
N ASN A 335 6.08 26.27 3.80
CA ASN A 335 7.47 26.17 3.34
C ASN A 335 7.67 26.55 1.86
N LYS A 336 6.65 27.12 1.22
CA LYS A 336 6.67 27.54 -0.20
C LYS A 336 6.99 26.39 -1.17
N ILE A 337 6.64 25.15 -0.82
CA ILE A 337 6.73 24.00 -1.72
C ILE A 337 5.47 23.96 -2.57
N LYS A 338 5.64 23.76 -3.88
CA LYS A 338 4.53 23.61 -4.82
C LYS A 338 3.95 22.20 -4.77
N VAL A 339 2.62 22.10 -4.83
CA VAL A 339 1.89 20.83 -4.84
C VAL A 339 1.18 20.63 -6.16
N ILE A 340 1.50 19.53 -6.83
CA ILE A 340 0.83 19.07 -8.04
C ILE A 340 -0.10 17.91 -7.64
N TYR A 341 -1.38 18.02 -7.97
CA TYR A 341 -2.32 16.91 -7.83
C TYR A 341 -2.55 16.24 -9.19
N GLU A 342 -2.38 14.92 -9.23
CA GLU A 342 -2.51 14.12 -10.45
C GLU A 342 -3.76 13.24 -10.37
N SER A 343 -4.64 13.32 -11.38
CA SER A 343 -5.83 12.47 -11.46
C SER A 343 -6.13 12.00 -12.88
N ASP A 344 -6.49 10.72 -13.02
CA ASP A 344 -6.81 10.07 -14.30
C ASP A 344 -8.29 9.78 -14.51
N ASP A 345 -9.08 9.82 -13.43
CA ASP A 345 -10.52 9.56 -13.40
C ASP A 345 -11.25 10.66 -12.63
N ASP A 346 -12.57 10.75 -12.84
CA ASP A 346 -13.45 11.61 -12.06
C ASP A 346 -14.19 10.87 -10.95
N LEU A 347 -13.54 10.62 -9.81
CA LEU A 347 -14.21 9.97 -8.68
C LEU A 347 -15.40 10.79 -8.13
N LEU A 348 -15.49 12.09 -8.44
CA LEU A 348 -16.60 12.94 -8.01
C LEU A 348 -17.91 12.63 -8.76
N ALA A 349 -17.85 12.02 -9.96
CA ALA A 349 -19.04 11.56 -10.70
C ALA A 349 -19.59 10.21 -10.24
N ILE A 350 -18.92 9.49 -9.33
CA ILE A 350 -19.41 8.19 -8.88
C ILE A 350 -20.69 8.39 -8.07
N GLU A 351 -21.78 7.77 -8.53
CA GLU A 351 -23.07 7.88 -7.84
C GLU A 351 -23.05 7.28 -6.44
N LYS A 352 -23.78 7.90 -5.50
CA LYS A 352 -23.94 7.41 -4.12
C LYS A 352 -24.60 6.03 -4.03
N SER A 353 -25.37 5.66 -5.05
CA SER A 353 -26.01 4.35 -5.23
C SER A 353 -24.99 3.23 -5.49
N ASN A 354 -23.77 3.56 -5.92
CA ASN A 354 -22.73 2.59 -6.22
C ASN A 354 -22.33 1.82 -4.94
N ARG A 355 -22.32 0.49 -5.02
CA ARG A 355 -21.99 -0.40 -3.87
C ARG A 355 -20.62 -0.10 -3.25
N ASN A 356 -19.67 0.39 -4.04
CA ASN A 356 -18.32 0.72 -3.58
C ASN A 356 -18.20 2.16 -3.05
N TYR A 357 -19.24 3.00 -3.18
CA TYR A 357 -19.22 4.39 -2.72
C TYR A 357 -18.79 4.55 -1.25
N PRO A 358 -19.26 3.73 -0.28
CA PRO A 358 -18.82 3.85 1.11
C PRO A 358 -17.31 3.67 1.29
N HIS A 359 -16.68 2.81 0.49
CA HIS A 359 -15.23 2.57 0.50
C HIS A 359 -14.44 3.66 -0.22
N LEU A 360 -15.09 4.39 -1.13
CA LEU A 360 -14.47 5.48 -1.92
C LEU A 360 -14.67 6.85 -1.28
N LYS A 361 -15.58 7.00 -0.31
CA LYS A 361 -15.93 8.29 0.30
C LYS A 361 -14.71 9.10 0.74
N SER A 362 -13.77 8.50 1.47
CA SER A 362 -12.56 9.22 1.93
C SER A 362 -11.65 9.65 0.77
N LYS A 363 -11.57 8.86 -0.31
CA LYS A 363 -10.82 9.21 -1.52
C LYS A 363 -11.50 10.37 -2.27
N ILE A 364 -12.83 10.35 -2.36
CA ILE A 364 -13.65 11.41 -2.99
C ILE A 364 -13.47 12.73 -2.24
N GLU A 365 -13.55 12.71 -0.91
CA GLU A 365 -13.35 13.89 -0.07
C GLU A 365 -11.91 14.43 -0.19
N ALA A 366 -10.90 13.56 -0.18
CA ALA A 366 -9.51 13.95 -0.40
C ALA A 366 -9.29 14.57 -1.79
N MET A 367 -9.90 13.99 -2.82
CA MET A 367 -9.84 14.49 -4.21
C MET A 367 -10.45 15.88 -4.34
N ASP A 368 -11.67 16.10 -3.84
CA ASP A 368 -12.31 17.42 -3.85
C ASP A 368 -11.45 18.48 -3.14
N TYR A 369 -10.86 18.11 -2.00
CA TYR A 369 -9.96 18.98 -1.26
C TYR A 369 -8.67 19.30 -2.03
N LEU A 370 -8.03 18.30 -2.63
CA LEU A 370 -6.78 18.46 -3.40
C LEU A 370 -6.99 19.25 -4.69
N ILE A 371 -8.11 19.03 -5.41
CA ILE A 371 -8.48 19.82 -6.59
C ILE A 371 -8.57 21.32 -6.26
N LYS A 372 -9.15 21.65 -5.10
CA LYS A 372 -9.35 23.04 -4.68
C LYS A 372 -8.08 23.73 -4.20
N ASN A 373 -7.18 22.98 -3.56
CA ASN A 373 -6.09 23.57 -2.76
C ASN A 373 -4.68 23.34 -3.32
N SER A 374 -4.51 22.55 -4.37
CA SER A 374 -3.18 22.33 -4.99
C SER A 374 -2.76 23.52 -5.87
N ASP A 375 -1.46 23.66 -6.12
CA ASP A 375 -0.92 24.72 -6.97
C ASP A 375 -1.14 24.43 -8.45
N LEU A 376 -1.11 23.16 -8.84
CA LEU A 376 -1.29 22.66 -10.20
C LEU A 376 -2.06 21.35 -10.19
N LEU A 377 -2.86 21.13 -11.22
CA LEU A 377 -3.63 19.92 -11.47
C LEU A 377 -3.13 19.31 -12.78
N THR A 378 -2.80 18.03 -12.78
CA THR A 378 -2.50 17.29 -14.01
C THR A 378 -3.53 16.21 -14.23
N VAL A 379 -4.17 16.22 -15.39
CA VAL A 379 -5.25 15.28 -15.75
C VAL A 379 -4.94 14.51 -17.04
N THR A 380 -5.67 13.42 -17.32
CA THR A 380 -5.51 12.62 -18.54
C THR A 380 -6.17 13.23 -19.77
N THR A 381 -7.29 13.96 -19.61
CA THR A 381 -8.18 14.32 -20.73
C THR A 381 -8.63 15.78 -20.68
N ASP A 382 -9.05 16.32 -21.83
CA ASP A 382 -9.65 17.66 -21.90
C ASP A 382 -10.97 17.72 -21.12
N VAL A 383 -11.76 16.64 -21.14
CA VAL A 383 -13.01 16.51 -20.36
C VAL A 383 -12.75 16.69 -18.86
N LEU A 384 -11.70 16.03 -18.32
CA LEU A 384 -11.30 16.24 -16.93
C LEU A 384 -10.76 17.65 -16.70
N SER A 385 -10.05 18.21 -17.67
CA SER A 385 -9.50 19.56 -17.58
C SER A 385 -10.61 20.60 -17.43
N GLU A 386 -11.62 20.54 -18.28
CA GLU A 386 -12.81 21.38 -18.23
C GLU A 386 -13.58 21.18 -16.92
N ARG A 387 -13.75 19.93 -16.50
CA ARG A 387 -14.48 19.59 -15.28
C ARG A 387 -13.80 20.07 -14.01
N PHE A 388 -12.48 19.94 -13.92
CA PHE A 388 -11.69 20.37 -12.76
C PHE A 388 -11.10 21.76 -12.93
N ASN A 389 -11.52 22.54 -13.95
CA ASN A 389 -10.91 23.81 -14.27
C ASN A 389 -11.06 24.80 -13.10
N ASN A 390 -10.05 24.81 -12.24
CA ASN A 390 -9.97 25.65 -11.07
C ASN A 390 -8.96 26.75 -11.36
N ALA A 391 -9.46 27.89 -11.83
CA ALA A 391 -8.66 29.10 -12.07
C ALA A 391 -7.44 28.87 -13.00
N ASN A 392 -7.61 28.11 -14.10
CA ASN A 392 -6.57 27.81 -15.10
C ASN A 392 -5.33 27.09 -14.55
N LYS A 393 -5.48 26.34 -13.45
CA LYS A 393 -4.39 25.53 -12.86
C LYS A 393 -4.33 24.10 -13.39
N THR A 394 -5.05 23.78 -14.44
CA THR A 394 -5.16 22.40 -14.96
C THR A 394 -4.36 22.24 -16.24
N LEU A 395 -3.52 21.21 -16.28
CA LEU A 395 -2.75 20.79 -17.45
C LEU A 395 -3.13 19.37 -17.85
N VAL A 396 -3.33 19.17 -19.14
CA VAL A 396 -3.61 17.86 -19.71
C VAL A 396 -2.29 17.16 -20.01
N VAL A 397 -2.03 16.07 -19.29
CA VAL A 397 -0.92 15.14 -19.52
C VAL A 397 -1.53 13.80 -19.94
N ARG A 398 -1.58 13.60 -21.26
CA ARG A 398 -2.11 12.39 -21.90
C ARG A 398 -1.35 11.13 -21.45
N ASN A 399 -1.96 9.96 -21.65
CA ASN A 399 -1.25 8.70 -21.44
C ASN A 399 -0.31 8.43 -22.61
N TYR A 400 0.81 7.76 -22.33
CA TYR A 400 1.82 7.44 -23.34
C TYR A 400 2.11 5.94 -23.33
N LEU A 401 2.59 5.44 -24.48
CA LEU A 401 3.08 4.07 -24.60
C LEU A 401 4.34 3.88 -23.77
N VAL A 402 4.27 3.02 -22.75
CA VAL A 402 5.42 2.68 -21.90
C VAL A 402 6.32 1.62 -22.54
N LYS A 403 7.59 1.58 -22.15
CA LYS A 403 8.62 0.70 -22.74
C LYS A 403 8.27 -0.79 -22.66
N GLU A 404 7.54 -1.21 -21.63
CA GLU A 404 7.11 -2.60 -21.42
C GLU A 404 6.14 -3.10 -22.49
N LEU A 405 5.47 -2.17 -23.19
CA LEU A 405 4.55 -2.48 -24.28
C LEU A 405 5.22 -2.47 -25.66
N GLN A 406 6.52 -2.17 -25.72
CA GLN A 406 7.30 -2.18 -26.96
C GLN A 406 8.01 -3.53 -27.20
N PRO A 407 8.34 -3.88 -28.47
CA PRO A 407 7.86 -3.23 -29.69
C PRO A 407 6.35 -3.44 -29.88
N ILE A 408 5.68 -2.61 -30.66
CA ILE A 408 4.29 -2.90 -31.06
C ILE A 408 4.28 -4.24 -31.81
N LYS A 409 3.32 -5.12 -31.50
CA LYS A 409 3.19 -6.37 -32.25
C LYS A 409 2.64 -6.10 -33.64
N ASN A 410 3.14 -6.86 -34.62
CA ASN A 410 2.53 -6.87 -35.94
C ASN A 410 1.08 -7.35 -35.82
N ILE A 411 0.21 -6.70 -36.58
CA ILE A 411 -1.16 -7.17 -36.78
C ILE A 411 -1.06 -8.58 -37.36
N LYS A 412 -1.83 -9.50 -36.81
CA LYS A 412 -1.96 -10.83 -37.39
C LYS A 412 -2.73 -10.69 -38.70
N THR A 413 -2.11 -11.04 -39.82
CA THR A 413 -2.85 -11.45 -41.01
C THR A 413 -3.44 -12.82 -40.72
N GLN A 414 -4.76 -12.99 -40.87
CA GLN A 414 -5.41 -14.24 -40.47
C GLN A 414 -4.96 -15.44 -41.30
N ASN A 415 -5.02 -16.62 -40.67
CA ASN A 415 -5.04 -17.94 -41.30
C ASN A 415 -6.52 -18.32 -41.54
N ASP A 416 -6.82 -19.16 -42.55
CA ASP A 416 -8.15 -19.72 -42.84
C ASP A 416 -8.73 -20.56 -41.67
N THR A 417 -9.19 -19.91 -40.59
CA THR A 417 -9.70 -20.59 -39.38
C THR A 417 -11.20 -20.40 -39.22
N LYS A 418 -11.94 -21.50 -39.02
CA LYS A 418 -13.38 -21.49 -38.65
C LYS A 418 -13.65 -21.03 -37.21
N SER A 419 -12.77 -20.23 -36.62
CA SER A 419 -12.90 -19.75 -35.24
C SER A 419 -12.39 -18.32 -35.12
N ILE A 420 -13.13 -17.49 -34.38
CA ILE A 420 -12.77 -16.12 -34.05
C ILE A 420 -12.82 -15.93 -32.54
N ASP A 421 -11.72 -15.47 -31.96
CA ASP A 421 -11.62 -15.21 -30.52
C ASP A 421 -11.65 -13.70 -30.24
N ILE A 422 -12.71 -13.26 -29.54
CA ILE A 422 -12.95 -11.87 -29.16
C ILE A 422 -12.61 -11.69 -27.68
N GLY A 423 -11.93 -10.61 -27.33
CA GLY A 423 -11.43 -10.37 -25.98
C GLY A 423 -11.87 -9.09 -25.31
N TYR A 424 -12.00 -9.16 -23.98
CA TYR A 424 -12.01 -8.01 -23.08
C TYR A 424 -11.14 -8.31 -21.86
N TYR A 425 -10.49 -7.30 -21.30
CA TYR A 425 -9.90 -7.39 -19.96
C TYR A 425 -10.18 -6.14 -19.15
N GLY A 426 -10.44 -6.32 -17.86
CA GLY A 426 -10.77 -5.23 -16.95
C GLY A 426 -10.86 -5.68 -15.51
N THR A 427 -11.02 -4.72 -14.61
CA THR A 427 -11.25 -4.97 -13.19
C THR A 427 -12.72 -5.33 -12.93
N LEU A 428 -13.03 -5.83 -11.74
CA LEU A 428 -14.38 -6.27 -11.34
C LEU A 428 -15.42 -5.13 -11.21
N THR A 429 -15.07 -3.89 -11.57
CA THR A 429 -15.93 -2.71 -11.45
C THR A 429 -16.66 -2.34 -12.74
N HIS A 430 -16.54 -3.15 -13.80
CA HIS A 430 -17.06 -2.88 -15.14
C HIS A 430 -18.23 -3.77 -15.57
N ASP A 431 -18.87 -4.49 -14.64
CA ASP A 431 -20.01 -5.37 -14.95
C ASP A 431 -21.08 -4.64 -15.80
N ASP A 432 -21.40 -3.41 -15.44
CA ASP A 432 -22.41 -2.62 -16.15
C ASP A 432 -22.00 -2.19 -17.56
N ASP A 433 -20.70 -1.93 -17.79
CA ASP A 433 -20.15 -1.61 -19.12
C ASP A 433 -20.20 -2.87 -20.00
N LEU A 434 -19.89 -4.05 -19.46
CA LEU A 434 -19.89 -5.30 -20.22
C LEU A 434 -21.29 -5.80 -20.57
N LEU A 435 -22.27 -5.61 -19.67
CA LEU A 435 -23.63 -6.08 -19.91
C LEU A 435 -24.31 -5.37 -21.10
N MET A 436 -23.82 -4.19 -21.52
CA MET A 436 -24.37 -3.52 -22.70
C MET A 436 -24.08 -4.25 -24.01
N ILE A 437 -23.04 -5.09 -24.05
CA ILE A 437 -22.65 -5.85 -25.25
C ILE A 437 -23.09 -7.32 -25.19
N GLU A 438 -23.83 -7.75 -24.17
CA GLU A 438 -24.29 -9.14 -24.06
C GLU A 438 -25.16 -9.56 -25.26
N GLU A 439 -26.21 -8.79 -25.56
CA GLU A 439 -27.11 -9.08 -26.67
C GLU A 439 -26.38 -9.07 -28.03
N PRO A 440 -25.59 -8.04 -28.39
CA PRO A 440 -24.77 -8.06 -29.60
C PRO A 440 -23.87 -9.29 -29.73
N ILE A 441 -23.20 -9.70 -28.65
CA ILE A 441 -22.30 -10.85 -28.67
C ILE A 441 -23.08 -12.15 -28.88
N ARG A 442 -24.21 -12.34 -28.20
CA ARG A 442 -25.08 -13.52 -28.41
C ARG A 442 -25.57 -13.60 -29.85
N ASN A 443 -26.01 -12.48 -30.41
CA ASN A 443 -26.50 -12.42 -31.79
C ASN A 443 -25.40 -12.80 -32.79
N VAL A 444 -24.20 -12.25 -32.62
CA VAL A 444 -23.03 -12.57 -33.46
C VAL A 444 -22.64 -14.04 -33.33
N ILE A 445 -22.57 -14.59 -32.12
CA ILE A 445 -22.24 -16.01 -31.89
C ILE A 445 -23.22 -16.93 -32.65
N THR A 446 -24.52 -16.72 -32.47
CA THR A 446 -25.56 -17.54 -33.12
C THR A 446 -25.52 -17.35 -34.64
N LYS A 447 -25.53 -16.10 -35.12
CA LYS A 447 -25.57 -15.79 -36.55
C LYS A 447 -24.37 -16.35 -37.30
N PHE A 448 -23.16 -16.21 -36.76
CA PHE A 448 -21.95 -16.73 -37.41
C PHE A 448 -21.88 -18.24 -37.40
N LYS A 449 -22.39 -18.88 -36.34
CA LYS A 449 -22.45 -20.34 -36.31
C LYS A 449 -23.43 -20.89 -37.34
N GLU A 450 -24.64 -20.32 -37.42
CA GLU A 450 -25.71 -20.82 -38.29
C GLU A 450 -25.50 -20.50 -39.77
N LYS A 451 -25.07 -19.27 -40.07
CA LYS A 451 -24.99 -18.78 -41.47
C LYS A 451 -23.63 -19.03 -42.12
N TYR A 452 -22.55 -19.02 -41.35
CA TYR A 452 -21.18 -19.05 -41.89
C TYR A 452 -20.36 -20.26 -41.41
N ASP A 453 -20.88 -21.10 -40.50
CA ASP A 453 -20.15 -22.17 -39.80
C ASP A 453 -18.83 -21.67 -39.17
N ILE A 454 -18.84 -20.45 -38.63
CA ILE A 454 -17.73 -19.84 -37.90
C ILE A 454 -18.04 -19.88 -36.41
N ASN A 455 -17.13 -20.46 -35.61
CA ASN A 455 -17.25 -20.47 -34.16
C ASN A 455 -16.73 -19.14 -33.59
N VAL A 456 -17.61 -18.32 -33.05
CA VAL A 456 -17.19 -17.08 -32.35
C VAL A 456 -17.14 -17.35 -30.85
N ASN A 457 -16.01 -17.01 -30.21
CA ASN A 457 -15.82 -17.12 -28.78
C ASN A 457 -15.55 -15.75 -28.18
N PHE A 458 -16.25 -15.37 -27.11
CA PHE A 458 -15.93 -14.17 -26.35
C PHE A 458 -15.25 -14.52 -25.03
N TYR A 459 -14.15 -13.85 -24.71
CA TYR A 459 -13.35 -14.09 -23.51
C TYR A 459 -13.24 -12.84 -22.64
N ILE A 460 -13.41 -13.03 -21.33
CA ILE A 460 -13.22 -11.99 -20.32
C ILE A 460 -12.03 -12.38 -19.44
N ILE A 461 -11.01 -11.52 -19.40
CA ILE A 461 -9.87 -11.67 -18.51
C ILE A 461 -10.10 -10.81 -17.27
N GLY A 462 -10.16 -11.46 -16.10
CA GLY A 462 -10.43 -10.81 -14.83
C GLY A 462 -11.90 -10.50 -14.58
N GLY A 463 -12.33 -9.29 -14.90
CA GLY A 463 -13.52 -8.63 -14.35
C GLY A 463 -14.88 -9.14 -14.83
N MET A 464 -15.52 -10.03 -14.06
CA MET A 464 -16.97 -10.00 -13.82
C MET A 464 -17.30 -10.70 -12.48
N ASN A 465 -18.09 -10.05 -11.61
CA ASN A 465 -18.38 -10.56 -10.25
C ASN A 465 -19.69 -11.35 -10.15
N LYS A 466 -20.62 -11.14 -11.08
CA LYS A 466 -21.97 -11.73 -10.99
C LYS A 466 -21.98 -13.21 -11.38
N LYS A 467 -22.84 -13.97 -10.68
CA LYS A 467 -23.35 -15.30 -11.06
C LYS A 467 -24.22 -15.21 -12.32
N HIS A 468 -23.77 -14.53 -13.36
CA HIS A 468 -24.39 -14.65 -14.67
C HIS A 468 -24.01 -16.03 -15.22
N GLU A 469 -25.00 -16.73 -15.77
CA GLU A 469 -24.75 -17.96 -16.49
C GLU A 469 -23.65 -17.73 -17.53
N GLU A 470 -22.64 -18.59 -17.52
CA GLU A 470 -21.46 -18.60 -18.38
C GLU A 470 -21.81 -18.88 -19.87
N SER A 471 -22.99 -18.50 -20.34
CA SER A 471 -23.53 -18.93 -21.64
C SER A 471 -23.05 -18.10 -22.83
N TRP A 472 -22.48 -16.91 -22.61
CA TRP A 472 -22.08 -16.00 -23.70
C TRP A 472 -20.63 -15.53 -23.67
N PHE A 473 -19.86 -15.91 -22.65
CA PHE A 473 -18.43 -15.61 -22.55
C PHE A 473 -17.69 -16.70 -21.80
N LYS A 474 -16.37 -16.78 -22.01
CA LYS A 474 -15.45 -17.65 -21.30
C LYS A 474 -14.54 -16.81 -20.40
N LYS A 475 -14.39 -17.19 -19.14
CA LYS A 475 -13.49 -16.48 -18.22
C LYS A 475 -12.06 -16.98 -18.35
N ILE A 476 -11.11 -16.07 -18.39
CA ILE A 476 -9.68 -16.37 -18.25
C ILE A 476 -9.20 -15.76 -16.94
N GLU A 477 -8.73 -16.62 -16.04
CA GLU A 477 -8.18 -16.21 -14.76
C GLU A 477 -6.78 -15.62 -14.93
N ILE A 478 -6.52 -14.51 -14.23
CA ILE A 478 -5.20 -13.88 -14.21
C ILE A 478 -4.31 -14.70 -13.26
N PRO A 479 -3.10 -15.12 -13.68
CA PRO A 479 -2.18 -15.80 -12.78
C PRO A 479 -1.86 -14.95 -11.55
N LYS A 480 -1.73 -15.58 -10.38
CA LYS A 480 -1.49 -14.87 -9.10
C LYS A 480 -0.28 -13.92 -9.14
N ASN A 481 0.75 -14.24 -9.92
CA ASN A 481 1.98 -13.45 -10.04
C ASN A 481 1.90 -12.35 -11.13
N SER A 482 0.73 -12.14 -11.72
CA SER A 482 0.52 -11.24 -12.87
C SER A 482 -0.51 -10.14 -12.58
N THR A 483 -0.68 -9.77 -11.32
CA THR A 483 -1.59 -8.69 -10.89
C THR A 483 -0.98 -7.30 -11.05
N ALA A 484 0.33 -7.17 -10.89
CA ALA A 484 1.06 -5.93 -11.18
C ALA A 484 1.04 -5.64 -12.69
N PHE A 485 0.93 -4.37 -13.08
CA PHE A 485 0.77 -3.97 -14.49
C PHE A 485 1.82 -4.57 -15.43
N VAL A 486 3.11 -4.48 -15.07
CA VAL A 486 4.19 -4.99 -15.92
C VAL A 486 4.06 -6.50 -16.14
N SER A 487 3.83 -7.25 -15.06
CA SER A 487 3.66 -8.70 -15.11
C SER A 487 2.38 -9.09 -15.85
N PHE A 488 1.29 -8.33 -15.65
CA PHE A 488 0.03 -8.50 -16.34
C PHE A 488 0.19 -8.32 -17.84
N MET A 489 0.75 -7.19 -18.28
CA MET A 489 0.91 -6.89 -19.71
C MET A 489 1.87 -7.86 -20.38
N LYS A 490 2.94 -8.30 -19.70
CA LYS A 490 3.84 -9.33 -20.21
C LYS A 490 3.14 -10.68 -20.37
N TRP A 491 2.32 -11.08 -19.39
CA TRP A 491 1.51 -12.30 -19.49
C TRP A 491 0.48 -12.18 -20.62
N LEU A 492 -0.26 -11.07 -20.67
CA LEU A 492 -1.29 -10.79 -21.68
C LEU A 492 -0.68 -10.88 -23.07
N ARG A 493 0.45 -10.20 -23.28
CA ARG A 493 1.19 -10.21 -24.53
C ARG A 493 1.69 -11.61 -24.92
N ASN A 494 2.06 -12.47 -23.99
CA ASN A 494 2.60 -13.79 -24.34
C ASN A 494 1.53 -14.86 -24.54
N ASN A 495 0.38 -14.72 -23.87
CA ASN A 495 -0.62 -15.79 -23.80
C ASN A 495 -1.90 -15.46 -24.56
N ILE A 496 -2.20 -14.19 -24.79
CA ILE A 496 -3.42 -13.76 -25.45
C ILE A 496 -3.17 -13.53 -26.94
N LYS A 497 -4.05 -14.13 -27.73
CA LYS A 497 -3.98 -14.24 -29.17
C LYS A 497 -5.33 -13.93 -29.82
N PHE A 498 -6.16 -13.11 -29.18
CA PHE A 498 -7.46 -12.69 -29.70
C PHE A 498 -7.33 -12.01 -31.07
N ASP A 499 -8.40 -12.13 -31.86
CA ASP A 499 -8.55 -11.54 -33.17
C ASP A 499 -9.15 -10.13 -33.08
N ILE A 500 -10.06 -9.91 -32.13
CA ILE A 500 -10.74 -8.63 -31.91
C ILE A 500 -10.75 -8.31 -30.41
N MET A 501 -10.49 -7.06 -30.04
CA MET A 501 -10.67 -6.56 -28.68
C MET A 501 -11.86 -5.61 -28.58
N LEU A 502 -12.62 -5.68 -27.48
CA LEU A 502 -13.73 -4.77 -27.21
C LEU A 502 -13.40 -3.88 -26.02
N ALA A 503 -13.79 -2.62 -26.09
CA ALA A 503 -13.73 -1.68 -24.96
C ALA A 503 -15.07 -0.95 -24.80
N PRO A 504 -16.10 -1.65 -24.29
CA PRO A 504 -17.40 -1.03 -24.02
C PRO A 504 -17.30 -0.10 -22.81
N LEU A 505 -18.02 1.02 -22.90
CA LEU A 505 -18.27 1.99 -21.85
C LEU A 505 -19.70 2.51 -21.98
N LYS A 506 -20.43 2.57 -20.86
CA LYS A 506 -21.71 3.27 -20.78
C LYS A 506 -21.52 4.78 -20.84
N ASP A 507 -22.46 5.49 -21.45
CA ASP A 507 -22.50 6.95 -21.43
C ASP A 507 -22.87 7.46 -20.03
N THR A 508 -21.84 7.80 -19.26
CA THR A 508 -21.97 8.35 -17.91
C THR A 508 -20.92 9.43 -17.73
N THR A 509 -21.14 10.37 -16.80
CA THR A 509 -20.16 11.43 -16.52
C THR A 509 -18.80 10.86 -16.12
N PHE A 510 -18.78 9.75 -15.36
CA PHE A 510 -17.55 9.06 -14.99
C PHE A 510 -16.81 8.49 -16.21
N ASN A 511 -17.53 7.77 -17.08
CA ASN A 511 -16.93 7.14 -18.25
C ASN A 511 -16.50 8.15 -19.32
N ASN A 512 -17.25 9.25 -19.50
CA ASN A 512 -16.92 10.28 -20.48
C ASN A 512 -15.61 11.01 -20.14
N ALA A 513 -15.19 10.97 -18.88
CA ALA A 513 -13.94 11.54 -18.41
C ALA A 513 -12.73 10.60 -18.53
N LYS A 514 -12.94 9.30 -18.81
CA LYS A 514 -11.87 8.30 -18.94
C LYS A 514 -10.94 8.62 -20.11
N SER A 515 -9.76 7.99 -20.09
CA SER A 515 -8.76 8.10 -21.14
C SER A 515 -8.81 6.95 -22.14
N GLU A 516 -8.11 7.14 -23.26
CA GLU A 516 -7.91 6.24 -24.38
C GLU A 516 -7.02 5.01 -24.06
N LEU A 517 -6.78 4.68 -22.79
CA LEU A 517 -5.73 3.72 -22.42
C LEU A 517 -5.92 2.33 -23.06
N LYS A 518 -7.17 1.84 -23.17
CA LYS A 518 -7.46 0.58 -23.86
C LYS A 518 -7.05 0.61 -25.33
N TYR A 519 -7.27 1.73 -26.01
CA TYR A 519 -6.85 1.91 -27.40
C TYR A 519 -5.33 1.79 -27.55
N ILE A 520 -4.56 2.44 -26.68
CA ILE A 520 -3.09 2.34 -26.66
C ILE A 520 -2.64 0.89 -26.40
N GLU A 521 -3.24 0.24 -25.41
CA GLU A 521 -2.88 -1.14 -25.04
C GLU A 521 -3.23 -2.15 -26.14
N TYR A 522 -4.39 -2.03 -26.79
CA TYR A 522 -4.81 -2.92 -27.88
C TYR A 522 -3.94 -2.72 -29.13
N THR A 523 -3.63 -1.46 -29.44
CA THR A 523 -2.67 -1.10 -30.50
C THR A 523 -1.32 -1.73 -30.23
N ALA A 524 -0.79 -1.66 -29.00
CA ALA A 524 0.49 -2.27 -28.65
C ALA A 524 0.50 -3.80 -28.79
N LEU A 525 -0.67 -4.44 -28.61
CA LEU A 525 -0.86 -5.88 -28.81
C LEU A 525 -1.04 -6.27 -30.28
N GLY A 526 -1.21 -5.30 -31.19
CA GLY A 526 -1.46 -5.54 -32.61
C GLY A 526 -2.83 -6.18 -32.86
N ILE A 527 -3.84 -5.84 -32.07
CA ILE A 527 -5.20 -6.41 -32.16
C ILE A 527 -6.18 -5.28 -32.48
N PRO A 528 -7.00 -5.39 -33.55
CA PRO A 528 -8.02 -4.41 -33.87
C PRO A 528 -9.06 -4.31 -32.76
N GLY A 529 -9.53 -3.09 -32.50
CA GLY A 529 -10.44 -2.80 -31.41
C GLY A 529 -11.77 -2.21 -31.87
N ILE A 530 -12.85 -2.58 -31.18
CA ILE A 530 -14.14 -1.89 -31.24
C ILE A 530 -14.37 -1.19 -29.90
N TYR A 531 -14.70 0.09 -29.96
CA TYR A 531 -14.77 0.98 -28.81
C TYR A 531 -16.15 1.64 -28.73
N SER A 532 -16.60 1.98 -27.52
CA SER A 532 -17.79 2.84 -27.39
C SER A 532 -17.54 4.20 -28.06
N ASP A 533 -18.52 4.70 -28.81
CA ASP A 533 -18.48 6.06 -29.37
C ASP A 533 -18.74 7.10 -28.27
N LEU A 534 -17.69 7.34 -27.47
CA LEU A 534 -17.67 8.25 -26.34
C LEU A 534 -16.35 9.04 -26.34
N PRO A 535 -16.26 10.19 -25.63
CA PRO A 535 -15.07 11.03 -25.61
C PRO A 535 -13.71 10.33 -25.40
N PRO A 536 -13.59 9.26 -24.56
CA PRO A 536 -12.34 8.54 -24.41
C PRO A 536 -11.80 7.90 -25.68
N TYR A 537 -12.66 7.62 -26.67
CA TYR A 537 -12.30 6.85 -27.87
C TYR A 537 -12.55 7.61 -29.16
N ASN A 538 -13.65 8.35 -29.29
CA ASN A 538 -13.95 9.10 -30.52
C ASN A 538 -13.02 10.31 -30.77
N SER A 539 -12.18 10.66 -29.80
CA SER A 539 -11.10 11.63 -29.95
C SER A 539 -9.81 11.05 -30.56
N VAL A 540 -9.66 9.73 -30.60
CA VAL A 540 -8.45 9.04 -31.11
C VAL A 540 -8.72 7.98 -32.18
N VAL A 541 -9.95 7.48 -32.25
CA VAL A 541 -10.39 6.49 -33.24
C VAL A 541 -11.03 7.21 -34.42
N GLU A 542 -10.46 7.00 -35.60
CA GLU A 542 -11.08 7.29 -36.89
C GLU A 542 -11.78 6.00 -37.36
N ASP A 543 -13.12 6.02 -37.32
CA ASP A 543 -13.95 4.83 -37.55
C ASP A 543 -13.68 4.20 -38.93
N GLY A 544 -13.23 2.94 -38.91
CA GLY A 544 -12.91 2.16 -40.10
C GLY A 544 -11.48 2.34 -40.60
N LEU A 545 -10.64 3.13 -39.94
CA LEU A 545 -9.22 3.30 -40.28
C LEU A 545 -8.30 2.70 -39.22
N ASN A 546 -8.45 3.11 -37.96
CA ASN A 546 -7.56 2.69 -36.87
C ASN A 546 -8.31 2.01 -35.70
N GLY A 547 -9.59 1.72 -35.91
CA GLY A 547 -10.51 1.09 -34.97
C GLY A 547 -11.95 1.28 -35.43
N LEU A 548 -12.90 0.72 -34.69
CA LEU A 548 -14.33 0.92 -34.94
C LEU A 548 -15.03 1.53 -33.73
N LEU A 549 -15.98 2.41 -33.99
CA LEU A 549 -16.81 3.08 -32.99
C LEU A 549 -18.24 2.53 -33.01
N ALA A 550 -18.79 2.23 -31.82
CA ALA A 550 -20.15 1.73 -31.65
C ALA A 550 -20.88 2.51 -30.56
N LYS A 551 -22.07 3.06 -30.88
CA LYS A 551 -22.87 3.87 -29.96
C LYS A 551 -24.04 3.12 -29.30
N ASN A 552 -24.50 2.01 -29.88
CA ASN A 552 -25.63 1.22 -29.38
C ASN A 552 -25.49 -0.27 -29.74
N ASN A 553 -26.37 -1.12 -29.22
CA ASN A 553 -26.34 -2.58 -29.45
C ASN A 553 -26.27 -2.95 -30.93
N LYS A 554 -27.04 -2.25 -31.79
CA LYS A 554 -27.05 -2.57 -33.22
C LYS A 554 -25.72 -2.25 -33.88
N ASP A 555 -25.10 -1.13 -33.51
CA ASP A 555 -23.78 -0.76 -34.03
C ASP A 555 -22.72 -1.76 -33.55
N TRP A 556 -22.72 -2.19 -32.29
CA TRP A 556 -21.81 -3.23 -31.82
C TRP A 556 -21.89 -4.51 -32.67
N GLU A 557 -23.11 -4.99 -32.95
CA GLU A 557 -23.34 -6.15 -33.81
C GLU A 557 -22.80 -5.93 -35.23
N VAL A 558 -23.10 -4.79 -35.85
CA VAL A 558 -22.65 -4.46 -37.22
C VAL A 558 -21.13 -4.33 -37.30
N LYS A 559 -20.48 -3.70 -36.31
CA LYS A 559 -19.03 -3.51 -36.29
C LYS A 559 -18.28 -4.83 -36.04
N LEU A 560 -18.82 -5.69 -35.17
CA LEU A 560 -18.33 -7.05 -34.99
C LEU A 560 -18.43 -7.86 -36.29
N GLU A 561 -19.59 -7.85 -36.94
CA GLU A 561 -19.79 -8.50 -38.22
C GLU A 561 -18.80 -8.03 -39.28
N LYS A 562 -18.56 -6.71 -39.34
CA LYS A 562 -17.62 -6.11 -40.29
C LYS A 562 -16.19 -6.64 -40.08
N LEU A 563 -15.66 -6.63 -38.85
CA LEU A 563 -14.31 -7.13 -38.57
C LEU A 563 -14.17 -8.65 -38.74
N ILE A 564 -15.24 -9.42 -38.50
CA ILE A 564 -15.20 -10.87 -38.71
C ILE A 564 -15.14 -11.20 -40.21
N LEU A 565 -15.85 -10.44 -41.06
CA LEU A 565 -15.98 -10.73 -42.49
C LEU A 565 -14.93 -10.05 -43.38
N ASP A 566 -14.35 -8.92 -42.93
CA ASP A 566 -13.37 -8.16 -43.71
C ASP A 566 -11.99 -8.16 -43.03
N HIS A 567 -11.11 -9.04 -43.50
CA HIS A 567 -9.75 -9.20 -42.95
C HIS A 567 -8.76 -8.10 -43.36
N ASN A 568 -9.13 -7.23 -44.31
CA ASN A 568 -8.28 -6.14 -44.77
C ASN A 568 -8.53 -4.82 -44.01
N LEU A 569 -9.58 -4.79 -43.19
CA LEU A 569 -9.93 -3.71 -42.28
C LEU A 569 -9.13 -3.81 -40.99
#